data_AF-A0AAU8WBY9-F1
#
_entry.id   AF-A0AAU8WBY9-F1
#
_cell.length_a   1.000
_cell.length_b   1.000
_cell.length_c   1.000
_cell.angle_alpha   90.00
_cell.angle_beta   90.00
_cell.angle_gamma   90.00
#
_symmetry.space_group_name_H-M   'P 1'
#
loop_
_entity.id
_entity.type
_entity.pdbx_description
1 polymer ?
#
loop_
_entity_poly.entity_id
_entity_poly.type
_entity_poly.pdbx_seq_one_letter_code
_entity_poly.pdbx_strand_id
1 'polypeptide(L)' 'MFETWYKMASLIQSGLDISPVITHHFKVDDFPKGFDIMRSGASGKVILDWQ' A
#
# COMPACT_ATOMS: atom_id res chain seq x y z
N MET A 1 1.15 4.31 22.25
CA MET A 1 0.91 4.78 20.86
C MET A 1 1.52 3.85 19.80
N PHE A 2 2.58 3.08 20.11
CA PHE A 2 3.23 2.16 19.16
C PHE A 2 2.79 0.69 19.23
N GLU A 3 1.96 0.32 20.22
CA GLU A 3 1.50 -1.06 20.42
C GLU A 3 0.88 -1.71 19.17
N THR A 4 0.08 -0.95 18.43
CA THR A 4 -0.54 -1.44 17.18
C THR A 4 0.49 -1.65 16.08
N TRP A 5 1.49 -0.78 15.99
CA TRP A 5 2.60 -0.92 15.05
C TRP A 5 3.45 -2.16 15.34
N TYR A 6 3.79 -2.40 16.61
CA TYR A 6 4.53 -3.59 17.00
C TYR A 6 3.74 -4.87 16.69
N LYS A 7 2.44 -4.90 16.98
CA LYS A 7 1.58 -6.04 16.62
C LYS A 7 1.57 -6.30 15.10
N MET A 8 1.41 -5.25 14.28
CA MET A 8 1.45 -5.41 12.82
C MET A 8 2.81 -5.89 12.31
N ALA A 9 3.91 -5.36 12.85
CA ALA A 9 5.26 -5.81 12.51
C ALA A 9 5.46 -7.29 12.87
N SER A 10 5.03 -7.71 14.07
CA SER A 10 5.08 -9.11 14.49
C SER A 10 4.26 -10.03 13.57
N LEU A 11 3.07 -9.60 13.14
CA LEU A 11 2.23 -10.36 12.21
C LEU A 11 2.92 -10.57 10.86
N ILE A 12 3.51 -9.51 10.29
CA ILE A 12 4.26 -9.61 9.02
C ILE A 12 5.47 -10.52 9.18
N GLN A 13 6.25 -10.37 10.26
CA GLN A 13 7.41 -11.23 10.53
C GLN A 13 7.02 -12.70 10.75
N SER A 14 5.81 -12.96 11.27
CA SER A 14 5.28 -14.32 11.43
C SER A 14 4.73 -14.94 10.14
N GLY A 15 4.79 -14.24 9.00
CA GLY A 15 4.42 -14.76 7.69
C GLY A 15 3.08 -14.27 7.14
N LEU A 16 2.47 -13.23 7.72
CA LEU A 16 1.30 -12.60 7.12
C LEU A 16 1.70 -11.90 5.80
N ASP A 17 1.25 -12.45 4.68
CA ASP A 17 1.43 -11.84 3.37
C ASP A 17 0.37 -10.73 3.14
N ILE A 18 0.84 -9.50 2.97
CA ILE A 18 0.01 -8.32 2.71
C ILE A 18 0.00 -7.92 1.23
N SER A 19 0.77 -8.60 0.38
CA SER A 19 0.89 -8.31 -1.05
C SER A 19 -0.48 -8.23 -1.76
N PRO A 20 -1.48 -9.09 -1.46
CA PRO A 20 -2.78 -9.03 -2.13
C PRO A 20 -3.59 -7.74 -1.88
N VAL A 21 -3.27 -6.98 -0.82
CA VAL A 21 -3.95 -5.72 -0.51
C VAL A 21 -3.44 -4.58 -1.41
N ILE A 22 -2.22 -4.71 -1.92
CA ILE A 22 -1.61 -3.74 -2.83
C ILE A 22 -2.07 -4.06 -4.24
N THR A 23 -2.86 -3.17 -4.83
CA THR A 23 -3.47 -3.44 -6.14
C THR A 23 -2.80 -2.69 -7.28
N HIS A 24 -2.08 -1.59 -6.99
CA HIS A 24 -1.40 -0.80 -8.01
C HIS A 24 -0.05 -0.26 -7.52
N HIS A 25 0.91 -0.23 -8.43
CA HIS A 25 2.20 0.43 -8.29
C HIS A 25 2.36 1.44 -9.43
N PHE A 26 2.73 2.67 -9.10
CA PHE A 26 3.08 3.71 -10.07
C PHE A 26 4.40 4.35 -9.67
N LYS A 27 5.09 4.96 -10.63
CA LYS A 27 6.18 5.88 -10.31
C LYS A 27 5.60 7.13 -9.64
N VAL A 28 6.39 7.78 -8.79
CA VAL A 28 5.98 9.03 -8.14
C VAL A 28 5.66 10.14 -9.15
N ASP A 29 6.35 10.16 -10.29
CA ASP A 29 6.08 11.09 -11.39
C ASP A 29 4.66 10.92 -11.97
N ASP A 30 4.11 9.71 -11.87
CA ASP A 30 2.75 9.36 -12.28
C ASP A 30 1.71 9.55 -11.15
N PHE A 31 2.00 10.36 -10.13
CA PHE A 31 1.06 10.59 -9.02
C PHE A 31 -0.36 10.92 -9.48
N PRO A 32 -0.62 11.75 -10.52
CA PRO A 32 -2.00 12.10 -10.90
C PRO A 32 -2.81 10.85 -11.26
N LYS A 33 -2.20 9.92 -12.00
CA LYS A 33 -2.80 8.62 -12.37
C LYS A 33 -3.10 7.77 -11.14
N GLY A 34 -2.18 7.74 -10.17
CA GLY A 34 -2.40 7.06 -8.90
C GLY A 34 -3.62 7.59 -8.14
N PHE A 35 -3.77 8.91 -8.07
CA PHE A 35 -4.91 9.55 -7.41
C PHE A 35 -6.24 9.35 -8.16
N ASP A 36 -6.24 9.39 -9.48
CA ASP A 36 -7.45 9.14 -10.27
C ASP A 36 -7.97 7.71 -10.09
N ILE A 37 -7.07 6.72 -10.07
CA ILE A 37 -7.43 5.33 -9.77
C ILE A 37 -7.98 5.17 -8.35
N MET A 38 -7.37 5.82 -7.35
CA MET A 38 -7.92 5.83 -5.99
C MET A 38 -9.34 6.41 -5.94
N ARG A 39 -9.58 7.52 -6.65
CA ARG A 39 -10.90 8.18 -6.71
C ARG A 39 -11.96 7.37 -7.45
N SER A 40 -11.55 6.54 -8.41
CA SER A 40 -12.48 5.69 -9.17
C SER A 40 -13.14 4.60 -8.33
N GLY A 41 -12.59 4.29 -7.14
CA GLY A 41 -13.03 3.17 -6.31
C GLY A 41 -12.53 1.80 -6.77
N ALA A 42 -11.86 1.71 -7.92
CA ALA A 42 -11.29 0.47 -8.45
C ALA A 42 -9.86 0.19 -7.91
N SER A 43 -9.62 0.45 -6.62
CA SER A 43 -8.30 0.21 -5.99
C SER A 43 -8.43 -0.20 -4.52
N GLY A 44 -7.51 -1.03 -4.04
CA GLY A 44 -7.39 -1.38 -2.62
C GLY A 44 -6.33 -0.50 -1.94
N LYS A 45 -5.07 -0.67 -2.36
CA LYS A 45 -3.95 0.19 -1.97
C LYS A 45 -3.08 0.50 -3.17
N VAL A 46 -2.74 1.77 -3.33
CA VAL A 46 -1.83 2.28 -4.36
C VAL A 46 -0.51 2.67 -3.71
N ILE A 47 0.61 2.25 -4.31
CA ILE A 47 1.97 2.65 -3.92
C ILE A 47 2.57 3.54 -5.01
N LEU A 48 3.15 4.68 -4.60
CA LEU A 48 3.95 5.54 -5.45
C LEU A 48 5.42 5.32 -5.11
N ASP A 49 6.19 4.83 -6.09
CA ASP A 49 7.61 4.49 -5.94
C ASP A 49 8.52 5.65 -6.35
N TRP A 50 9.61 5.85 -5.61
CA TRP A 50 10.62 6.89 -5.85
C TRP A 50 11.86 6.37 -6.60
N GLN A 51 11.94 5.06 -6.88
CA GLN A 51 13.00 4.44 -7.69
C GLN A 51 12.75 4.51 -9.20
#